data_AF-A0ABD4SA62-F1
#
_entry.id   AF-A0ABD4SA62-F1
#
_cell.length_a   1.000
_cell.length_b   1.000
_cell.length_c   1.000
_cell.angle_alpha   90.00
_cell.angle_beta   90.00
_cell.angle_gamma   90.00
#
_symmetry.space_group_name_H-M   'P 1'
#
loop_
_entity.id
_entity.type
_entity.pdbx_description
1 polymer ?
#
loop_
_entity_poly.entity_id
_entity_poly.type
_entity_poly.pdbx_seq_one_letter_code
_entity_poly.pdbx_strand_id
1 'polypeptide(L)'
;MYSIYLDYQNLEANKAIALVPIKSFNISKKIVIGDITIYPKGKINVEEIGKRCFDFTFEEIKTLFYDSVIMAIPTYYAKPLFGISLLPNEKTKFINTVLEIAEDVMNVMRFIFCNWDKNSNLPQRAGYIHNMISGFLLYFPTSDVYSYIFDKYVTQNYSLTNELYIDVDTSIENLNKYSLALINESYEVASIIKHAFRIYSNILYMPTSTNKFMQAMSMIEYLANPFEYVKMQDVKTKIIPFSVDSKKKYHEVCERFKQLTSLKNEHNEQIGLRTCIVHNGKNLDQLISESYKIDMLLRELQMYVCNFINHIIIYTKYNWDKVVESIEEKYNQIQNIKYGYEGKYESDVAILIDMNFFNKAIEEVYLWYPQYREVRFDFYKFLILLTMNTNIERKGYKIPVEIFFDKDELIYNSTITKKVSELEGLGFDSEYGEYSIYTFDTSTFDSHQDIMRQFLEGCLCDFNYNIDESGKFNNIVFISDRNNISDDTFIKSTKSHKKIILGRLDNKRTSNYDQLTWLDIQLTVMKTLGIEDFEECAKGFIFDVKDGRYSGA
;
A
#
# COMPACT_ATOMS: atom_id res chain seq x y z
N MET A 1 -21.29 -9.95 -19.00
CA MET A 1 -19.96 -10.59 -19.06
C MET A 1 -19.22 -10.02 -20.26
N TYR A 2 -17.88 -10.01 -20.24
CA TYR A 2 -17.02 -9.58 -21.34
C TYR A 2 -16.77 -10.73 -22.32
N SER A 3 -16.59 -10.38 -23.59
CA SER A 3 -16.31 -11.32 -24.68
C SER A 3 -14.89 -11.11 -25.19
N ILE A 4 -14.00 -12.08 -24.94
CA ILE A 4 -12.65 -12.15 -25.49
C ILE A 4 -12.71 -12.31 -27.01
N TYR A 5 -13.68 -13.08 -27.53
CA TYR A 5 -13.85 -13.25 -28.97
C TYR A 5 -14.10 -11.90 -29.67
N LEU A 6 -15.04 -11.10 -29.17
CA LEU A 6 -15.35 -9.78 -29.76
C LEU A 6 -14.19 -8.79 -29.63
N ASP A 7 -13.50 -8.80 -28.49
CA ASP A 7 -12.36 -7.91 -28.25
C ASP A 7 -11.18 -8.20 -29.20
N TYR A 8 -11.08 -9.44 -29.71
CA TYR A 8 -9.97 -9.89 -30.56
C TYR A 8 -10.42 -10.47 -31.92
N GLN A 9 -11.64 -10.16 -32.38
CA GLN A 9 -12.19 -10.69 -33.64
C GLN A 9 -11.38 -10.32 -34.89
N ASN A 10 -10.60 -9.23 -34.82
CA ASN A 10 -9.78 -8.72 -35.92
C ASN A 10 -8.32 -9.22 -35.87
N LEU A 11 -7.99 -10.19 -35.02
CA LEU A 11 -6.66 -10.79 -34.99
C LEU A 11 -6.35 -11.48 -36.33
N GLU A 12 -5.10 -11.39 -36.78
CA GLU A 12 -4.62 -12.16 -37.92
C GLU A 12 -4.81 -13.67 -37.68
N ALA A 13 -5.11 -14.42 -38.74
CA ALA A 13 -5.49 -15.84 -38.64
C ALA A 13 -4.40 -16.76 -38.03
N ASN A 14 -3.15 -16.31 -38.00
CA ASN A 14 -1.98 -17.00 -37.43
C ASN A 14 -1.68 -16.59 -35.98
N LYS A 15 -2.41 -15.63 -35.41
CA LYS A 15 -2.26 -15.19 -34.02
C LYS A 15 -3.23 -15.94 -33.12
N ALA A 16 -2.74 -16.28 -31.94
CA ALA A 16 -3.52 -16.83 -30.85
C ALA A 16 -3.58 -15.82 -29.71
N ILE A 17 -4.40 -16.11 -28.71
CA ILE A 17 -4.52 -15.30 -27.49
C ILE A 17 -4.12 -16.20 -26.34
N ALA A 18 -3.04 -15.85 -25.66
CA ALA A 18 -2.69 -16.47 -24.38
C ALA A 18 -3.55 -15.84 -23.27
N LEU A 19 -4.36 -16.66 -22.61
CA LEU A 19 -5.15 -16.30 -21.45
C LEU A 19 -4.36 -16.72 -20.20
N VAL A 20 -3.78 -15.75 -19.51
CA VAL A 20 -2.91 -15.96 -18.37
C VAL A 20 -3.71 -15.67 -17.08
N PRO A 21 -3.86 -16.64 -16.16
CA PRO A 21 -4.54 -16.43 -14.89
C PRO A 21 -3.64 -15.68 -13.90
N ILE A 22 -4.25 -14.81 -13.10
CA ILE A 22 -3.59 -14.03 -12.06
C ILE A 22 -4.39 -14.15 -10.77
N LYS A 23 -3.80 -14.83 -9.79
CA LYS A 23 -4.41 -15.10 -8.49
C LYS A 23 -4.12 -14.00 -7.47
N SER A 24 -4.96 -13.93 -6.44
CA SER A 24 -4.89 -12.91 -5.38
C SER A 24 -4.88 -11.48 -5.94
N PHE A 25 -5.58 -11.27 -7.06
CA PHE A 25 -5.66 -10.01 -7.79
C PHE A 25 -7.05 -9.85 -8.43
N ASN A 26 -7.59 -8.64 -8.37
CA ASN A 26 -8.88 -8.31 -8.95
C ASN A 26 -9.00 -6.82 -9.29
N ILE A 27 -9.87 -6.53 -10.25
CA ILE A 27 -10.05 -5.19 -10.83
C ILE A 27 -11.55 -4.90 -10.98
N SER A 28 -11.98 -3.66 -10.76
CA SER A 28 -13.40 -3.27 -10.83
C SER A 28 -14.00 -3.42 -12.24
N LYS A 29 -13.19 -3.21 -13.27
CA LYS A 29 -13.57 -3.31 -14.70
C LYS A 29 -12.37 -3.66 -15.58
N LYS A 30 -12.64 -3.93 -16.86
CA LYS A 30 -11.64 -4.28 -17.88
C LYS A 30 -10.59 -3.16 -18.04
N ILE A 31 -9.30 -3.53 -18.13
CA ILE A 31 -8.16 -2.64 -18.40
C ILE A 31 -7.55 -3.02 -19.75
N VAL A 32 -7.11 -2.05 -20.55
CA VAL A 32 -6.39 -2.27 -21.81
C VAL A 32 -5.04 -1.55 -21.76
N ILE A 33 -3.96 -2.28 -22.00
CA ILE A 33 -2.58 -1.74 -22.06
C ILE A 33 -1.96 -2.23 -23.37
N GLY A 34 -1.81 -1.34 -24.35
CA GLY A 34 -1.40 -1.73 -25.69
C GLY A 34 -2.43 -2.68 -26.31
N ASP A 35 -1.99 -3.87 -26.71
CA ASP A 35 -2.83 -4.96 -27.24
C ASP A 35 -3.25 -6.00 -26.18
N ILE A 36 -2.81 -5.81 -24.93
CA ILE A 36 -3.12 -6.67 -23.79
C ILE A 36 -4.40 -6.19 -23.12
N THR A 37 -5.30 -7.12 -22.82
CA THR A 37 -6.55 -6.84 -22.09
C THR A 37 -6.60 -7.64 -20.81
N ILE A 38 -6.93 -6.98 -19.69
CA ILE A 38 -7.08 -7.60 -18.37
C ILE A 38 -8.56 -7.58 -18.00
N TYR A 39 -9.11 -8.74 -17.68
CA TYR A 39 -10.52 -8.92 -17.36
C TYR A 39 -10.74 -9.18 -15.86
N PRO A 40 -11.75 -8.55 -15.24
CA PRO A 40 -12.10 -8.83 -13.85
C PRO A 40 -12.45 -10.30 -13.61
N LYS A 41 -12.15 -10.76 -12.40
CA LYS A 41 -12.48 -12.10 -11.92
C LYS A 41 -13.99 -12.37 -12.07
N GLY A 42 -14.35 -13.51 -12.66
CA GLY A 42 -15.74 -13.94 -12.84
C GLY A 42 -16.57 -13.09 -13.81
N LYS A 43 -15.96 -12.21 -14.61
CA LYS A 43 -16.70 -11.36 -15.59
C LYS A 43 -16.55 -11.79 -17.04
N ILE A 44 -15.74 -12.80 -17.36
CA ILE A 44 -15.58 -13.32 -18.74
C ILE A 44 -16.68 -14.31 -19.07
N ASN A 45 -17.18 -14.25 -20.30
CA ASN A 45 -18.08 -15.25 -20.87
C ASN A 45 -17.31 -16.52 -21.25
N VAL A 46 -17.08 -17.43 -20.29
CA VAL A 46 -16.29 -18.65 -20.52
C VAL A 46 -16.94 -19.62 -21.51
N GLU A 47 -18.26 -19.54 -21.71
CA GLU A 47 -19.00 -20.39 -22.64
C GLU A 47 -18.65 -20.12 -24.11
N GLU A 48 -18.05 -18.97 -24.42
CA GLU A 48 -17.64 -18.63 -25.79
C GLU A 48 -16.28 -19.21 -26.19
N ILE A 49 -15.51 -19.76 -25.24
CA ILE A 49 -14.13 -20.17 -25.44
C ILE A 49 -14.07 -21.67 -25.71
N GLY A 50 -13.69 -22.07 -26.93
CA GLY A 50 -13.28 -23.44 -27.20
C GLY A 50 -14.41 -24.43 -27.33
N LYS A 51 -15.55 -24.03 -27.91
CA LYS A 51 -16.71 -24.94 -28.07
C LYS A 51 -16.39 -26.18 -28.91
N ARG A 52 -15.28 -26.15 -29.66
CA ARG A 52 -14.84 -27.20 -30.57
C ARG A 52 -13.65 -28.02 -30.07
N CYS A 53 -13.23 -27.84 -28.81
CA CYS A 53 -12.11 -28.57 -28.22
C CYS A 53 -12.44 -29.02 -26.79
N PHE A 54 -11.95 -30.20 -26.39
CA PHE A 54 -12.04 -30.68 -25.02
C PHE A 54 -10.66 -31.15 -24.56
N ASP A 55 -10.15 -30.56 -23.48
CA ASP A 55 -8.87 -30.90 -22.87
C ASP A 55 -9.12 -31.39 -21.44
N PHE A 56 -9.04 -32.71 -21.22
CA PHE A 56 -9.29 -33.34 -19.92
C PHE A 56 -8.43 -32.73 -18.80
N THR A 57 -7.18 -32.37 -19.12
CA THR A 57 -6.24 -31.79 -18.14
C THR A 57 -6.69 -30.41 -17.70
N PHE A 58 -7.21 -29.61 -18.63
CA PHE A 58 -7.72 -28.28 -18.31
C PHE A 58 -9.03 -28.36 -17.55
N GLU A 59 -9.93 -29.28 -17.89
CA GLU A 59 -11.23 -29.40 -17.22
C GLU A 59 -11.09 -29.67 -15.71
N GLU A 60 -10.05 -30.39 -15.27
CA GLU A 60 -9.76 -30.61 -13.85
C GLU A 60 -9.45 -29.32 -13.08
N ILE A 61 -8.87 -28.32 -13.75
CA ILE A 61 -8.44 -27.05 -13.12
C ILE A 61 -9.29 -25.85 -13.54
N LYS A 62 -10.25 -26.03 -14.44
CA LYS A 62 -11.00 -24.95 -15.12
C LYS A 62 -11.66 -23.99 -14.16
N THR A 63 -12.33 -24.50 -13.12
CA THR A 63 -12.95 -23.68 -12.09
C THR A 63 -11.91 -22.83 -11.35
N LEU A 64 -10.77 -23.43 -10.99
CA LEU A 64 -9.68 -22.74 -10.30
C LEU A 64 -8.99 -21.69 -11.19
N PHE A 65 -8.88 -21.97 -12.49
CA PHE A 65 -8.30 -21.09 -13.48
C PHE A 65 -9.17 -19.84 -13.68
N TYR A 66 -10.48 -20.01 -13.87
CA TYR A 66 -11.41 -18.90 -14.06
C TYR A 66 -11.83 -18.21 -12.76
N ASP A 67 -11.50 -18.77 -11.60
CA ASP A 67 -11.52 -18.09 -10.29
C ASP A 67 -10.35 -17.09 -10.10
N SER A 68 -9.91 -16.47 -11.20
CA SER A 68 -8.78 -15.54 -11.26
C SER A 68 -9.12 -14.37 -12.19
N VAL A 69 -8.37 -13.28 -12.06
CA VAL A 69 -8.27 -12.32 -13.17
C VAL A 69 -7.60 -13.01 -14.35
N ILE A 70 -8.07 -12.73 -15.56
CA ILE A 70 -7.47 -13.26 -16.78
C ILE A 70 -6.87 -12.10 -17.57
N MET A 71 -5.59 -12.24 -17.91
CA MET A 71 -4.91 -11.36 -18.86
C MET A 71 -4.85 -12.04 -20.23
N ALA A 72 -5.42 -11.40 -21.24
CA ALA A 72 -5.37 -11.84 -22.63
C ALA A 72 -4.22 -11.14 -23.35
N ILE A 73 -3.30 -11.93 -23.90
CA ILE A 73 -2.09 -11.47 -24.57
C ILE A 73 -2.08 -12.04 -25.99
N PRO A 74 -2.18 -11.21 -27.04
CA PRO A 74 -1.97 -11.64 -28.41
C PRO A 74 -0.57 -12.24 -28.56
N THR A 75 -0.48 -13.43 -29.15
CA THR A 75 0.80 -14.13 -29.30
C THR A 75 0.87 -14.88 -30.62
N TYR A 76 2.09 -15.03 -31.14
CA TYR A 76 2.33 -15.85 -32.30
C TYR A 76 2.57 -17.29 -31.86
N TYR A 77 1.74 -18.21 -32.37
CA TYR A 77 1.94 -19.63 -32.17
C TYR A 77 1.85 -20.35 -33.51
N ALA A 78 3.01 -20.69 -34.07
CA ALA A 78 3.06 -21.57 -35.21
C ALA A 78 2.56 -22.95 -34.77
N LYS A 79 1.28 -23.23 -35.00
CA LYS A 79 0.73 -24.56 -34.80
C LYS A 79 1.51 -25.49 -35.75
N PRO A 80 2.31 -26.44 -35.25
CA PRO A 80 3.01 -27.35 -36.14
C PRO A 80 1.98 -28.08 -36.98
N LEU A 81 2.15 -28.02 -38.31
CA LEU A 81 1.43 -28.92 -39.21
C LEU A 81 1.67 -30.33 -38.66
N PHE A 82 0.59 -31.09 -38.43
CA PHE A 82 0.62 -32.49 -37.95
C PHE A 82 0.72 -32.76 -36.44
N GLY A 83 0.17 -31.92 -35.56
CA GLY A 83 -0.16 -32.36 -34.19
C GLY A 83 1.04 -32.79 -33.32
N ILE A 84 2.26 -32.51 -33.75
CA ILE A 84 3.48 -32.70 -32.98
C ILE A 84 3.48 -31.60 -31.92
N SER A 85 3.44 -31.94 -30.63
CA SER A 85 3.64 -30.94 -29.58
C SER A 85 4.97 -30.20 -29.78
N LEU A 86 5.05 -28.91 -29.45
CA LEU A 86 6.33 -28.19 -29.43
C LEU A 86 7.41 -29.02 -28.73
N LEU A 87 8.64 -28.98 -29.24
CA LEU A 87 9.76 -29.61 -28.56
C LEU A 87 9.90 -29.03 -27.14
N PRO A 88 10.35 -29.79 -26.14
CA PRO A 88 10.39 -29.33 -24.75
C PRO A 88 11.05 -27.96 -24.57
N ASN A 89 12.21 -27.71 -25.20
CA ASN A 89 12.90 -26.42 -25.13
C ASN A 89 12.13 -25.27 -25.79
N GLU A 90 11.43 -25.54 -26.90
CA GLU A 90 10.60 -24.53 -27.58
C GLU A 90 9.35 -24.21 -26.76
N LYS A 91 8.76 -25.23 -26.13
CA LYS A 91 7.64 -25.07 -25.18
C LYS A 91 8.06 -24.22 -23.99
N THR A 92 9.18 -24.53 -23.33
CA THR A 92 9.68 -23.75 -22.18
C THR A 92 10.00 -22.31 -22.59
N LYS A 93 10.65 -22.11 -23.74
CA LYS A 93 10.92 -20.76 -24.27
C LYS A 93 9.62 -19.98 -24.51
N PHE A 94 8.63 -20.60 -25.15
CA PHE A 94 7.34 -19.99 -25.40
C PHE A 94 6.59 -19.63 -24.11
N ILE A 95 6.61 -20.52 -23.11
CA ILE A 95 6.00 -20.25 -21.81
C ILE A 95 6.67 -19.06 -21.14
N ASN A 96 8.01 -19.05 -21.09
CA ASN A 96 8.75 -17.94 -20.49
C ASN A 96 8.42 -16.62 -21.19
N THR A 97 8.37 -16.57 -22.52
CA THR A 97 8.02 -15.35 -23.27
C THR A 97 6.62 -14.83 -22.91
N VAL A 98 5.60 -15.69 -22.92
CA VAL A 98 4.22 -15.26 -22.60
C VAL A 98 4.11 -14.81 -21.14
N LEU A 99 4.70 -15.55 -20.20
CA LEU A 99 4.64 -15.22 -18.79
C LEU A 99 5.49 -13.99 -18.42
N GLU A 100 6.60 -13.73 -19.12
CA GLU A 100 7.40 -12.51 -18.96
C GLU A 100 6.60 -11.27 -19.36
N ILE A 101 5.88 -11.31 -20.49
CA ILE A 101 4.99 -10.21 -20.91
C ILE A 101 3.90 -9.97 -19.85
N ALA A 102 3.28 -11.03 -19.35
CA ALA A 102 2.27 -10.92 -18.30
C ALA A 102 2.85 -10.35 -16.98
N GLU A 103 4.06 -10.79 -16.62
CA GLU A 103 4.77 -10.30 -15.44
C GLU A 103 5.18 -8.85 -15.58
N ASP A 104 5.58 -8.37 -16.76
CA ASP A 104 5.91 -6.96 -17.00
C ASP A 104 4.72 -6.04 -16.72
N VAL A 105 3.52 -6.44 -17.17
CA VAL A 105 2.27 -5.73 -16.84
C VAL A 105 2.01 -5.78 -15.33
N MET A 106 2.15 -6.95 -14.70
CA MET A 106 1.95 -7.08 -13.26
C MET A 106 3.02 -6.35 -12.43
N ASN A 107 4.22 -6.13 -12.97
CA ASN A 107 5.26 -5.36 -12.31
C ASN A 107 4.90 -3.88 -12.24
N VAL A 108 4.24 -3.34 -13.27
CA VAL A 108 3.65 -1.98 -13.22
C VAL A 108 2.55 -1.92 -12.16
N MET A 109 1.63 -2.89 -12.13
CA MET A 109 0.57 -2.94 -11.12
C MET A 109 1.14 -2.98 -9.70
N ARG A 110 2.13 -3.85 -9.45
CA ARG A 110 2.81 -3.95 -8.15
C ARG A 110 3.54 -2.66 -7.77
N PHE A 111 4.12 -1.94 -8.72
CA PHE A 111 4.71 -0.63 -8.46
C PHE A 111 3.66 0.41 -8.02
N ILE A 112 2.46 0.37 -8.61
CA ILE A 112 1.38 1.32 -8.31
C ILE A 112 0.72 1.02 -6.96
N PHE A 113 0.53 -0.25 -6.61
CA PHE A 113 -0.38 -0.66 -5.53
C PHE A 113 0.27 -1.39 -4.35
N CYS A 114 1.54 -1.81 -4.46
CA CYS A 114 2.22 -2.54 -3.39
C CYS A 114 3.33 -1.70 -2.74
N ASN A 115 3.67 -2.03 -1.49
CA ASN A 115 4.73 -1.37 -0.71
C ASN A 115 5.71 -2.41 -0.13
N TRP A 116 6.97 -2.02 0.11
CA TRP A 116 8.04 -2.93 0.56
C TRP A 116 7.99 -3.28 2.05
N ASP A 117 7.53 -2.34 2.86
CA ASP A 117 7.50 -2.42 4.32
C ASP A 117 6.57 -3.52 4.84
N LYS A 118 5.63 -3.99 4.02
CA LYS A 118 4.73 -5.10 4.35
C LYS A 118 4.52 -6.01 3.16
N ASN A 119 4.02 -7.21 3.43
CA ASN A 119 3.33 -7.97 2.40
C ASN A 119 1.95 -7.32 2.27
N SER A 120 1.91 -6.17 1.57
CA SER A 120 0.70 -5.65 0.93
C SER A 120 -0.07 -6.80 0.27
N ASN A 121 -1.35 -6.61 -0.03
CA ASN A 121 -2.10 -7.58 -0.82
C ASN A 121 -1.32 -7.85 -2.11
N LEU A 122 -0.56 -8.95 -2.14
CA LEU A 122 0.47 -9.18 -3.14
C LEU A 122 -0.09 -10.23 -4.10
N PRO A 123 -0.34 -9.85 -5.36
CA PRO A 123 -0.79 -10.80 -6.37
C PRO A 123 0.16 -12.00 -6.46
N GLN A 124 -0.33 -13.14 -6.93
CA GLN A 124 0.57 -14.20 -7.34
C GLN A 124 1.32 -13.79 -8.61
N ARG A 125 2.41 -14.52 -8.91
CA ARG A 125 3.07 -14.42 -10.21
C ARG A 125 2.11 -14.84 -11.32
N ALA A 126 2.16 -14.14 -12.44
CA ALA A 126 1.31 -14.40 -13.59
C ALA A 126 1.46 -15.85 -14.07
N GLY A 127 0.33 -16.49 -14.38
CA GLY A 127 0.29 -17.89 -14.79
C GLY A 127 0.29 -18.89 -13.65
N TYR A 128 0.47 -18.49 -12.39
CA TYR A 128 0.40 -19.40 -11.25
C TYR A 128 -1.02 -19.95 -11.07
N ILE A 129 -1.14 -21.28 -11.00
CA ILE A 129 -2.43 -21.97 -10.84
C ILE A 129 -2.47 -22.67 -9.49
N HIS A 130 -1.71 -23.75 -9.27
CA HIS A 130 -1.71 -24.51 -8.02
C HIS A 130 -0.49 -25.44 -7.95
N ASN A 131 -0.03 -25.80 -6.74
CA ASN A 131 1.02 -26.81 -6.52
C ASN A 131 2.24 -26.69 -7.46
N MET A 132 2.76 -25.48 -7.64
CA MET A 132 3.92 -25.19 -8.51
C MET A 132 3.68 -25.43 -10.01
N ILE A 133 2.42 -25.41 -10.45
CA ILE A 133 2.06 -25.42 -11.87
C ILE A 133 1.83 -23.98 -12.30
N SER A 134 2.57 -23.56 -13.33
CA SER A 134 2.30 -22.34 -14.07
C SER A 134 1.84 -22.67 -15.48
N GLY A 135 0.88 -21.92 -16.00
CA GLY A 135 0.38 -22.15 -17.34
C GLY A 135 -0.62 -21.09 -17.78
N PHE A 136 -1.11 -21.26 -19.00
CA PHE A 136 -2.09 -20.40 -19.64
C PHE A 136 -2.88 -21.19 -20.68
N LEU A 137 -4.04 -20.65 -21.06
CA LEU A 137 -4.85 -21.20 -22.13
C LEU A 137 -4.51 -20.48 -23.43
N LEU A 138 -4.10 -21.20 -24.46
CA LEU A 138 -3.89 -20.64 -25.78
C LEU A 138 -5.17 -20.77 -26.61
N TYR A 139 -5.89 -19.68 -26.80
CA TYR A 139 -7.16 -19.62 -27.53
C TYR A 139 -6.95 -19.16 -28.98
N PHE A 140 -7.59 -19.83 -29.93
CA PHE A 140 -7.55 -19.49 -31.36
C PHE A 140 -8.95 -19.02 -31.82
N PRO A 141 -9.23 -17.71 -31.84
CA PRO A 141 -10.58 -17.18 -32.13
C PRO A 141 -11.14 -17.62 -33.48
N THR A 142 -10.29 -17.76 -34.49
CA THR A 142 -10.68 -18.12 -35.86
C THR A 142 -11.19 -19.55 -36.00
N SER A 143 -10.66 -20.47 -35.18
CA SER A 143 -11.01 -21.89 -35.20
C SER A 143 -11.86 -22.32 -34.02
N ASP A 144 -12.03 -21.45 -33.02
CA ASP A 144 -12.75 -21.69 -31.76
C ASP A 144 -12.26 -22.96 -31.04
N VAL A 145 -10.93 -23.09 -30.96
CA VAL A 145 -10.25 -24.15 -30.21
C VAL A 145 -9.26 -23.54 -29.23
N TYR A 146 -8.89 -24.29 -28.20
CA TYR A 146 -7.80 -23.93 -27.32
C TYR A 146 -6.84 -25.08 -27.07
N SER A 147 -5.67 -24.73 -26.55
CA SER A 147 -4.70 -25.67 -25.98
C SER A 147 -4.23 -25.19 -24.62
N TYR A 148 -4.27 -26.06 -23.62
CA TYR A 148 -3.74 -25.73 -22.30
C TYR A 148 -2.22 -25.95 -22.29
N ILE A 149 -1.46 -24.88 -22.06
CA ILE A 149 0.00 -24.91 -22.03
C ILE A 149 0.44 -24.68 -20.59
N PHE A 150 1.12 -25.68 -20.01
CA PHE A 150 1.61 -25.60 -18.63
C PHE A 150 2.95 -26.30 -18.47
N ASP A 151 3.68 -25.90 -17.43
CA ASP A 151 4.88 -26.57 -16.96
C ASP A 151 4.98 -26.48 -15.43
N LYS A 152 5.81 -27.33 -14.83
CA LYS A 152 6.11 -27.28 -13.40
C LYS A 152 7.18 -26.22 -13.16
N TYR A 153 6.77 -25.05 -12.68
CA TYR A 153 7.68 -24.02 -12.23
C TYR A 153 7.65 -23.93 -10.72
N VAL A 154 8.83 -24.01 -10.10
CA VAL A 154 8.99 -23.72 -8.68
C VAL A 154 8.86 -22.20 -8.49
N THR A 155 7.64 -21.69 -8.45
CA THR A 155 7.39 -20.40 -7.80
C THR A 155 7.62 -20.61 -6.30
N GLN A 156 8.87 -20.45 -5.86
CA GLN A 156 9.27 -20.59 -4.46
C GLN A 156 8.57 -19.56 -3.55
N ASN A 157 8.06 -18.47 -4.15
CA ASN A 157 7.47 -17.35 -3.43
C ASN A 157 5.98 -17.22 -3.81
N TYR A 158 5.12 -18.02 -3.18
CA TYR A 158 3.67 -17.80 -3.23
C TYR A 158 3.26 -16.94 -2.03
N SER A 159 2.35 -15.99 -2.25
CA SER A 159 1.80 -15.15 -1.17
C SER A 159 0.53 -15.76 -0.59
N LEU A 160 0.42 -15.92 0.74
CA LEU A 160 -0.84 -16.27 1.41
C LEU A 160 -1.59 -15.00 1.89
N THR A 161 -1.57 -13.94 1.08
CA THR A 161 -2.22 -12.65 1.41
C THR A 161 -3.64 -12.57 0.86
N ASN A 162 -4.42 -11.63 1.41
CA ASN A 162 -5.71 -11.24 0.84
C ASN A 162 -5.55 -10.77 -0.62
N GLU A 163 -6.66 -10.82 -1.36
CA GLU A 163 -6.73 -10.42 -2.77
C GLU A 163 -6.52 -8.90 -2.92
N LEU A 164 -5.59 -8.50 -3.80
CA LEU A 164 -5.43 -7.09 -4.17
C LEU A 164 -6.61 -6.66 -5.04
N TYR A 165 -7.38 -5.68 -4.60
CA TYR A 165 -8.48 -5.12 -5.37
C TYR A 165 -8.13 -3.72 -5.86
N ILE A 166 -8.24 -3.49 -7.18
CA ILE A 166 -8.04 -2.18 -7.80
C ILE A 166 -9.36 -1.64 -8.31
N ASP A 167 -9.71 -0.43 -7.87
CA ASP A 167 -10.72 0.35 -8.57
C ASP A 167 -10.10 1.12 -9.74
N VAL A 168 -10.38 0.65 -10.96
CA VAL A 168 -9.81 1.18 -12.20
C VAL A 168 -10.21 2.64 -12.43
N ASP A 169 -11.40 3.07 -12.02
CA ASP A 169 -11.84 4.45 -12.20
C ASP A 169 -10.95 5.44 -11.44
N THR A 170 -10.65 5.12 -10.19
CA THR A 170 -9.79 5.95 -9.32
C THR A 170 -8.32 5.90 -9.74
N SER A 171 -7.91 4.85 -10.44
CA SER A 171 -6.50 4.56 -10.72
C SER A 171 -6.08 4.82 -12.18
N ILE A 172 -7.00 5.25 -13.05
CA ILE A 172 -6.77 5.30 -14.50
C ILE A 172 -5.61 6.20 -14.91
N GLU A 173 -5.41 7.34 -14.22
CA GLU A 173 -4.32 8.26 -14.50
C GLU A 173 -2.96 7.62 -14.21
N ASN A 174 -2.83 6.99 -13.04
CA ASN A 174 -1.63 6.26 -12.65
C ASN A 174 -1.35 5.08 -13.61
N LEU A 175 -2.38 4.29 -13.94
CA LEU A 175 -2.27 3.19 -14.90
C LEU A 175 -1.75 3.67 -16.24
N ASN A 176 -2.30 4.76 -16.79
CA ASN A 176 -1.86 5.33 -18.06
C ASN A 176 -0.41 5.83 -17.99
N LYS A 177 -0.05 6.55 -16.91
CA LYS A 177 1.28 7.12 -16.72
C LYS A 177 2.36 6.06 -16.66
N TYR A 178 2.21 5.04 -15.81
CA TYR A 178 3.28 4.05 -15.59
C TYR A 178 3.32 2.96 -16.68
N SER A 179 2.20 2.71 -17.37
CA SER A 179 2.17 1.79 -18.53
C SER A 179 2.96 2.32 -19.73
N LEU A 180 3.33 3.61 -19.77
CA LEU A 180 4.19 4.17 -20.83
C LEU A 180 5.54 3.45 -20.94
N ALA A 181 6.08 2.92 -19.84
CA ALA A 181 7.33 2.15 -19.87
C ALA A 181 7.19 0.82 -20.63
N LEU A 182 5.98 0.25 -20.70
CA LEU A 182 5.70 -0.94 -21.49
C LEU A 182 5.44 -0.58 -22.96
N ILE A 183 4.68 0.48 -23.21
CA ILE A 183 4.31 0.93 -24.56
C ILE A 183 5.54 1.43 -25.34
N ASN A 184 6.46 2.11 -24.67
CA ASN A 184 7.65 2.71 -25.28
C ASN A 184 8.91 1.85 -25.10
N GLU A 185 8.80 0.53 -24.90
CA GLU A 185 9.93 -0.33 -24.52
C GLU A 185 11.14 -0.31 -25.49
N SER A 186 10.94 0.13 -26.74
CA SER A 186 12.01 0.34 -27.72
C SER A 186 12.97 1.47 -27.35
N TYR A 187 12.58 2.36 -26.45
CA TYR A 187 13.39 3.47 -25.96
C TYR A 187 14.16 3.09 -24.70
N GLU A 188 15.36 3.64 -24.58
CA GLU A 188 16.32 3.29 -23.53
C GLU A 188 15.80 3.56 -22.12
N VAL A 189 15.24 4.74 -21.86
CA VAL A 189 14.67 5.09 -20.55
C VAL A 189 13.49 4.19 -20.19
N ALA A 190 12.60 3.90 -21.15
CA ALA A 190 11.48 2.99 -20.91
C ALA A 190 11.97 1.58 -20.54
N SER A 191 12.97 1.04 -21.25
CA SER A 191 13.58 -0.25 -20.94
C SER A 191 14.21 -0.28 -19.54
N ILE A 192 14.89 0.79 -19.14
CA ILE A 192 15.46 0.94 -17.79
C ILE A 192 14.37 0.96 -16.72
N ILE A 193 13.30 1.73 -16.92
CA ILE A 193 12.17 1.78 -15.98
C ILE A 193 11.44 0.44 -15.91
N LYS A 194 11.22 -0.22 -17.04
CA LYS A 194 10.64 -1.57 -17.10
C LYS A 194 11.45 -2.56 -16.26
N HIS A 195 12.78 -2.52 -16.38
CA HIS A 195 13.66 -3.33 -15.54
C HIS A 195 13.59 -2.93 -14.06
N ALA A 196 13.50 -1.62 -13.76
CA ALA A 196 13.32 -1.14 -12.40
C ALA A 196 12.01 -1.66 -11.77
N PHE A 197 10.89 -1.69 -12.51
CA PHE A 197 9.64 -2.30 -12.04
C PHE A 197 9.78 -3.79 -11.74
N ARG A 198 10.60 -4.51 -12.53
CA ARG A 198 10.93 -5.92 -12.26
C ARG A 198 11.71 -6.07 -10.96
N ILE A 199 12.74 -5.24 -10.74
CA ILE A 199 13.52 -5.25 -9.48
C ILE A 199 12.61 -4.91 -8.29
N TYR A 200 11.79 -3.86 -8.42
CA TYR A 200 10.82 -3.44 -7.42
C TYR A 200 9.90 -4.60 -7.02
N SER A 201 9.34 -5.29 -8.02
CA SER A 201 8.47 -6.44 -7.77
C SER A 201 9.22 -7.59 -7.11
N ASN A 202 10.46 -7.87 -7.51
CA ASN A 202 11.27 -8.91 -6.88
C ASN A 202 11.55 -8.62 -5.40
N ILE A 203 11.75 -7.35 -5.02
CA ILE A 203 11.90 -6.94 -3.61
C ILE A 203 10.65 -7.33 -2.81
N LEU A 204 9.44 -7.11 -3.34
CA LEU A 204 8.19 -7.48 -2.65
C LEU A 204 8.12 -8.96 -2.27
N TYR A 205 8.61 -9.85 -3.15
CA TYR A 205 8.61 -11.31 -2.92
C TYR A 205 9.81 -11.81 -2.11
N MET A 206 10.69 -10.95 -1.61
CA MET A 206 11.83 -11.41 -0.82
C MET A 206 11.39 -11.87 0.58
N PRO A 207 11.94 -12.99 1.09
CA PRO A 207 11.44 -13.65 2.30
C PRO A 207 11.82 -12.94 3.60
N THR A 208 12.81 -12.04 3.58
CA THR A 208 13.31 -11.36 4.78
C THR A 208 13.51 -9.88 4.53
N SER A 209 13.33 -9.06 5.57
CA SER A 209 13.58 -7.62 5.51
C SER A 209 15.04 -7.29 5.20
N THR A 210 15.99 -8.11 5.67
CA THR A 210 17.41 -8.00 5.31
C THR A 210 17.61 -8.13 3.78
N ASN A 211 16.97 -9.11 3.15
CA ASN A 211 17.06 -9.30 1.70
C ASN A 211 16.41 -8.14 0.96
N LYS A 212 15.22 -7.69 1.41
CA LYS A 212 14.54 -6.51 0.86
C LYS A 212 15.44 -5.27 0.90
N PHE A 213 16.06 -5.01 2.04
CA PHE A 213 17.00 -3.90 2.22
C PHE A 213 18.19 -4.00 1.26
N MET A 214 18.85 -5.16 1.17
CA MET A 214 20.00 -5.34 0.30
C MET A 214 19.64 -5.13 -1.18
N GLN A 215 18.51 -5.67 -1.61
CA GLN A 215 18.05 -5.52 -2.99
C GLN A 215 17.55 -4.10 -3.30
N ALA A 216 16.95 -3.41 -2.33
CA ALA A 216 16.60 -1.99 -2.44
C ALA A 216 17.86 -1.11 -2.59
N MET A 217 18.93 -1.40 -1.84
CA MET A 217 20.21 -0.70 -2.01
C MET A 217 20.79 -0.91 -3.42
N SER A 218 20.75 -2.15 -3.94
CA SER A 218 21.16 -2.43 -5.32
C SER A 218 20.27 -1.76 -6.36
N MET A 219 18.97 -1.60 -6.09
CA MET A 219 18.06 -0.86 -6.96
C MET A 219 18.40 0.64 -7.01
N ILE A 220 18.76 1.24 -5.87
CA ILE A 220 19.23 2.63 -5.80
C ILE A 220 20.52 2.80 -6.62
N GLU A 221 21.46 1.85 -6.53
CA GLU A 221 22.69 1.84 -7.34
C GLU A 221 22.37 1.74 -8.83
N TYR A 222 21.48 0.84 -9.23
CA TYR A 222 21.02 0.67 -10.62
C TYR A 222 20.38 1.93 -11.19
N LEU A 223 19.48 2.58 -10.44
CA LEU A 223 18.84 3.82 -10.91
C LEU A 223 19.81 4.99 -11.04
N ALA A 224 20.88 5.01 -10.25
CA ALA A 224 21.92 6.04 -10.38
C ALA A 224 22.83 5.82 -11.60
N ASN A 225 23.08 4.57 -11.98
CA ASN A 225 23.75 4.22 -13.24
C ASN A 225 23.31 2.82 -13.71
N PRO A 226 22.45 2.74 -14.75
CA PRO A 226 21.91 1.45 -15.20
C PRO A 226 22.90 0.64 -16.06
N PHE A 227 24.02 1.25 -16.48
CA PHE A 227 24.99 0.61 -17.37
C PHE A 227 26.18 0.03 -16.64
N GLU A 228 26.63 0.71 -15.58
CA GLU A 228 27.88 0.37 -14.90
C GLU A 228 27.77 0.56 -13.39
N TYR A 229 28.57 -0.23 -12.67
CA TYR A 229 28.72 -0.06 -11.24
C TYR A 229 29.35 1.30 -10.91
N VAL A 230 28.74 2.01 -9.97
CA VAL A 230 29.22 3.28 -9.43
C VAL A 230 29.37 3.21 -7.92
N LYS A 231 30.34 3.95 -7.37
CA LYS A 231 30.53 4.02 -5.92
C LYS A 231 29.34 4.72 -5.28
N MET A 232 28.96 4.30 -4.07
CA MET A 232 27.84 4.90 -3.32
C MET A 232 27.96 6.42 -3.12
N GLN A 233 29.19 6.95 -3.10
CA GLN A 233 29.45 8.40 -3.03
C GLN A 233 28.90 9.15 -4.24
N ASP A 234 28.92 8.53 -5.42
CA ASP A 234 28.40 9.08 -6.67
C ASP A 234 26.90 8.73 -6.85
N VAL A 235 26.46 7.60 -6.29
CA VAL A 235 25.05 7.20 -6.31
C VAL A 235 24.19 8.25 -5.60
N LYS A 236 24.60 8.65 -4.39
CA LYS A 236 23.79 9.55 -3.56
C LYS A 236 23.58 10.93 -4.18
N THR A 237 24.56 11.45 -4.94
CA THR A 237 24.44 12.77 -5.59
C THR A 237 23.39 12.76 -6.70
N LYS A 238 23.10 11.59 -7.28
CA LYS A 238 22.11 11.41 -8.34
C LYS A 238 20.70 11.15 -7.79
N ILE A 239 20.58 10.41 -6.69
CA ILE A 239 19.26 9.98 -6.16
C ILE A 239 18.68 10.99 -5.16
N ILE A 240 19.49 11.49 -4.22
CA ILE A 240 19.00 12.35 -3.13
C ILE A 240 18.28 13.61 -3.60
N PRO A 241 18.70 14.34 -4.67
CA PRO A 241 18.06 15.59 -5.08
C PRO A 241 16.55 15.48 -5.37
N PHE A 242 16.06 14.28 -5.66
CA PHE A 242 14.64 14.02 -5.93
C PHE A 242 13.81 13.77 -4.68
N SER A 243 14.45 13.62 -3.52
CA SER A 243 13.78 13.31 -2.24
C SER A 243 13.98 14.39 -1.18
N VAL A 244 14.46 15.56 -1.58
CA VAL A 244 14.71 16.70 -0.70
C VAL A 244 14.28 17.99 -1.38
N ASP A 245 14.02 19.02 -0.59
CA ASP A 245 13.54 20.33 -1.05
C ASP A 245 14.58 21.45 -0.87
N SER A 246 15.70 21.16 -0.20
CA SER A 246 16.68 22.17 0.21
C SER A 246 18.08 21.60 0.39
N LYS A 247 19.07 22.48 0.34
CA LYS A 247 20.47 22.16 0.60
C LYS A 247 20.70 21.60 2.00
N LYS A 248 20.05 22.18 3.03
CA LYS A 248 20.14 21.65 4.40
C LYS A 248 19.67 20.19 4.43
N LYS A 249 18.48 19.92 3.87
CA LYS A 249 17.91 18.56 3.85
C LYS A 249 18.73 17.59 3.02
N TYR A 250 19.30 18.04 1.89
CA TYR A 250 20.24 17.27 1.10
C TYR A 250 21.42 16.75 1.92
N HIS A 251 22.04 17.61 2.75
CA HIS A 251 23.16 17.21 3.60
C HIS A 251 22.73 16.27 4.73
N GLU A 252 21.56 16.48 5.34
CA GLU A 252 20.99 15.55 6.33
C GLU A 252 20.79 14.15 5.73
N VAL A 253 20.21 14.07 4.54
CA VAL A 253 20.02 12.79 3.84
C VAL A 253 21.35 12.18 3.39
N CYS A 254 22.35 12.98 3.03
CA CYS A 254 23.70 12.48 2.77
C CYS A 254 24.32 11.79 4.00
N GLU A 255 24.13 12.33 5.20
CA GLU A 255 24.57 11.69 6.45
C GLU A 255 23.75 10.44 6.76
N ARG A 256 22.43 10.49 6.49
CA ARG A 256 21.56 9.30 6.58
C ARG A 256 22.06 8.17 5.66
N PHE A 257 22.47 8.46 4.42
CA PHE A 257 23.07 7.46 3.54
C PHE A 257 24.35 6.84 4.09
N LYS A 258 25.15 7.58 4.87
CA LYS A 258 26.29 6.97 5.58
C LYS A 258 25.80 5.95 6.62
N GLN A 259 24.76 6.27 7.40
CA GLN A 259 24.15 5.31 8.34
C GLN A 259 23.68 4.03 7.63
N LEU A 260 23.09 4.16 6.45
CA LEU A 260 22.64 3.02 5.65
C LEU A 260 23.81 2.17 5.11
N THR A 261 25.00 2.75 4.96
CA THR A 261 26.10 2.11 4.22
C THR A 261 27.35 1.92 5.04
N SER A 262 28.09 3.00 5.35
CA SER A 262 29.48 2.95 5.82
C SER A 262 29.77 3.88 7.03
N LEU A 263 28.77 4.13 7.89
CA LEU A 263 28.98 4.93 9.10
C LEU A 263 29.95 4.23 10.04
N LYS A 264 30.83 5.01 10.67
CA LYS A 264 31.73 4.57 11.73
C LYS A 264 31.38 5.24 13.06
N ASN A 265 31.60 4.54 14.17
CA ASN A 265 31.51 5.12 15.51
C ASN A 265 32.79 5.87 15.91
N GLU A 266 32.81 6.43 17.11
CA GLU A 266 33.96 7.16 17.69
C GLU A 266 35.23 6.29 17.80
N HIS A 267 35.08 4.96 17.87
CA HIS A 267 36.16 3.98 17.91
C HIS A 267 36.58 3.48 16.51
N ASN A 268 36.12 4.14 15.44
CA ASN A 268 36.39 3.78 14.05
C ASN A 268 35.82 2.41 13.60
N GLU A 269 34.93 1.82 14.38
CA GLU A 269 34.24 0.57 14.05
C GLU A 269 33.09 0.85 13.09
N GLN A 270 32.91 -0.04 12.10
CA GLN A 270 31.83 0.10 11.11
C GLN A 270 30.48 -0.28 11.72
N ILE A 271 29.58 0.70 11.80
CA ILE A 271 28.20 0.56 12.29
C ILE A 271 27.15 0.79 11.18
N GLY A 272 27.58 1.11 9.96
CA GLY A 272 26.68 1.24 8.81
C GLY A 272 25.95 -0.06 8.50
N LEU A 273 24.64 0.02 8.22
CA LEU A 273 23.77 -1.16 8.10
C LEU A 273 24.24 -2.14 7.02
N ARG A 274 24.45 -1.68 5.79
CA ARG A 274 24.94 -2.54 4.69
C ARG A 274 26.28 -3.19 5.03
N THR A 275 27.22 -2.43 5.62
CA THR A 275 28.53 -2.97 5.98
C THR A 275 28.40 -4.06 7.05
N CYS A 276 27.55 -3.85 8.06
CA CYS A 276 27.27 -4.86 9.08
C CYS A 276 26.62 -6.13 8.51
N ILE A 277 25.68 -5.98 7.58
CA ILE A 277 25.01 -7.13 6.94
C ILE A 277 26.01 -7.92 6.09
N VAL A 278 26.73 -7.23 5.20
CA VAL A 278 27.62 -7.89 4.22
C VAL A 278 28.88 -8.46 4.87
N HIS A 279 29.53 -7.69 5.75
CA HIS A 279 30.84 -8.07 6.28
C HIS A 279 30.78 -8.76 7.66
N ASN A 280 29.76 -8.47 8.46
CA ASN A 280 29.62 -9.06 9.80
C ASN A 280 28.50 -10.12 9.86
N GLY A 281 27.83 -10.41 8.74
CA GLY A 281 26.79 -11.44 8.65
C GLY A 281 25.56 -11.16 9.50
N LYS A 282 25.31 -9.90 9.85
CA LYS A 282 24.18 -9.49 10.70
C LYS A 282 22.88 -9.40 9.91
N ASN A 283 21.75 -9.67 10.56
CA ASN A 283 20.42 -9.41 10.01
C ASN A 283 19.89 -8.05 10.50
N LEU A 284 18.93 -7.45 9.78
CA LEU A 284 18.31 -6.19 10.21
C LEU A 284 17.66 -6.30 11.59
N ASP A 285 17.02 -7.43 11.90
CA ASP A 285 16.39 -7.67 13.22
C ASP A 285 17.40 -7.71 14.38
N GLN A 286 18.70 -7.89 14.08
CA GLN A 286 19.77 -7.81 15.07
C GLN A 286 20.35 -6.40 15.21
N LEU A 287 20.12 -5.55 14.20
CA LEU A 287 20.65 -4.18 14.13
C LEU A 287 19.63 -3.13 14.58
N ILE A 288 18.34 -3.44 14.44
CA ILE A 288 17.21 -2.55 14.76
C ILE A 288 16.27 -3.34 15.68
N SER A 289 16.15 -2.87 16.92
CA SER A 289 15.37 -3.54 17.96
C SER A 289 13.87 -3.51 17.73
N GLU A 290 13.35 -2.40 17.21
CA GLU A 290 11.91 -2.20 17.03
C GLU A 290 11.50 -2.54 15.58
N SER A 291 10.57 -3.49 15.42
CA SER A 291 10.12 -3.97 14.11
C SER A 291 9.56 -2.84 13.22
N TYR A 292 8.78 -1.92 13.78
CA TYR A 292 8.22 -0.79 13.00
C TYR A 292 9.31 0.10 12.40
N LYS A 293 10.51 0.17 12.99
CA LYS A 293 11.63 0.95 12.41
C LYS A 293 12.23 0.26 11.20
N ILE A 294 12.16 -1.07 11.11
CA ILE A 294 12.52 -1.82 9.91
C ILE A 294 11.52 -1.51 8.79
N ASP A 295 10.23 -1.50 9.10
CA ASP A 295 9.18 -1.10 8.16
C ASP A 295 9.42 0.34 7.68
N MET A 296 9.65 1.29 8.59
CA MET A 296 9.96 2.69 8.24
C MET A 296 11.25 2.82 7.41
N LEU A 297 12.27 2.00 7.66
CA LEU A 297 13.50 1.96 6.87
C LEU A 297 13.21 1.48 5.44
N LEU A 298 12.43 0.40 5.28
CA LEU A 298 12.00 -0.05 3.95
C LEU A 298 11.17 1.03 3.25
N ARG A 299 10.36 1.77 4.01
CA ARG A 299 9.59 2.89 3.44
C ARG A 299 10.46 4.01 2.91
N GLU A 300 11.48 4.37 3.68
CA GLU A 300 12.48 5.39 3.33
C GLU A 300 13.22 5.00 2.04
N LEU A 301 13.67 3.74 1.93
CA LEU A 301 14.34 3.26 0.71
C LEU A 301 13.40 3.27 -0.50
N GLN A 302 12.14 2.87 -0.30
CA GLN A 302 11.13 2.90 -1.35
C GLN A 302 10.86 4.32 -1.83
N MET A 303 10.81 5.29 -0.91
CA MET A 303 10.64 6.71 -1.25
C MET A 303 11.76 7.20 -2.17
N TYR A 304 13.03 6.89 -1.88
CA TYR A 304 14.15 7.28 -2.74
C TYR A 304 14.02 6.73 -4.16
N VAL A 305 13.62 5.47 -4.28
CA VAL A 305 13.39 4.81 -5.57
C VAL A 305 12.19 5.38 -6.32
N CYS A 306 11.05 5.52 -5.64
CA CYS A 306 9.81 5.97 -6.27
C CYS A 306 9.91 7.43 -6.70
N ASN A 307 10.49 8.32 -5.88
CA ASN A 307 10.69 9.72 -6.25
C ASN A 307 11.53 9.86 -7.52
N PHE A 308 12.59 9.05 -7.63
CA PHE A 308 13.42 9.04 -8.84
C PHE A 308 12.65 8.51 -10.06
N ILE A 309 11.97 7.36 -9.94
CA ILE A 309 11.15 6.79 -11.02
C ILE A 309 10.04 7.74 -11.47
N ASN A 310 9.33 8.36 -10.51
CA ASN A 310 8.26 9.33 -10.77
C ASN A 310 8.75 10.55 -11.54
N HIS A 311 10.02 10.94 -11.36
CA HIS A 311 10.65 11.98 -12.14
C HIS A 311 11.00 11.52 -13.55
N ILE A 312 11.57 10.31 -13.72
CA ILE A 312 12.08 9.87 -15.02
C ILE A 312 11.03 9.25 -15.95
N ILE A 313 9.86 8.87 -15.43
CA ILE A 313 8.77 8.25 -16.22
C ILE A 313 8.27 9.13 -17.39
N ILE A 314 8.38 10.44 -17.26
CA ILE A 314 8.02 11.38 -18.34
C ILE A 314 9.00 11.32 -19.52
N TYR A 315 10.21 10.78 -19.32
CA TYR A 315 11.25 10.66 -20.32
C TYR A 315 11.27 9.29 -21.02
N THR A 316 10.19 8.51 -20.93
CA THR A 316 10.12 7.15 -21.52
C THR A 316 10.40 7.10 -23.04
N LYS A 317 10.31 8.21 -23.77
CA LYS A 317 10.63 8.30 -25.21
C LYS A 317 12.03 8.85 -25.51
N TYR A 318 12.91 8.91 -24.51
CA TYR A 318 14.24 9.50 -24.61
C TYR A 318 15.34 8.48 -24.24
N ASN A 319 16.59 8.87 -24.51
CA ASN A 319 17.78 8.17 -24.05
C ASN A 319 18.18 8.64 -22.64
N TRP A 320 19.05 7.89 -21.97
CA TRP A 320 19.44 8.18 -20.59
C TRP A 320 20.14 9.53 -20.41
N ASP A 321 20.78 10.07 -21.47
CA ASP A 321 21.39 11.41 -21.43
C ASP A 321 20.39 12.48 -20.96
N LYS A 322 19.13 12.38 -21.35
CA LYS A 322 18.09 13.32 -20.91
C LYS A 322 17.81 13.22 -19.41
N VAL A 323 17.92 12.02 -18.85
CA VAL A 323 17.81 11.80 -17.40
C VAL A 323 19.02 12.42 -16.70
N VAL A 324 20.23 12.24 -17.22
CA VAL A 324 21.46 12.84 -16.66
C VAL A 324 21.36 14.37 -16.59
N GLU A 325 20.92 15.03 -17.67
CA GLU A 325 20.67 16.48 -17.67
C GLU A 325 19.69 16.88 -16.55
N SER A 326 18.59 16.14 -16.41
CA SER A 326 17.57 16.45 -15.39
C SER A 326 18.06 16.24 -13.95
N ILE A 327 19.00 15.31 -13.73
CA ILE A 327 19.65 15.10 -12.43
C ILE A 327 20.50 16.32 -12.08
N GLU A 328 21.30 16.81 -13.02
CA GLU A 328 22.16 17.99 -12.81
C GLU A 328 21.31 19.24 -12.54
N GLU A 329 20.26 19.46 -13.32
CA GLU A 329 19.31 20.55 -13.11
C GLU A 329 18.68 20.49 -11.71
N LYS A 330 18.18 19.31 -11.31
CA LYS A 330 17.55 19.13 -10.00
C LYS A 330 18.55 19.35 -8.86
N TYR A 331 19.75 18.79 -8.98
CA TYR A 331 20.81 19.00 -8.01
C TYR A 331 21.11 20.49 -7.81
N ASN A 332 21.33 21.22 -8.91
CA ASN A 332 21.61 22.66 -8.86
C ASN A 332 20.44 23.46 -8.26
N GLN A 333 19.20 23.10 -8.58
CA GLN A 333 18.01 23.70 -7.98
C GLN A 333 18.03 23.57 -6.45
N ILE A 334 18.27 22.37 -5.94
CA ILE A 334 18.29 22.09 -4.49
C ILE A 334 19.42 22.84 -3.78
N GLN A 335 20.60 22.95 -4.41
CA GLN A 335 21.73 23.69 -3.82
C GLN A 335 21.44 25.19 -3.65
N ASN A 336 20.52 25.76 -4.45
CA ASN A 336 20.14 27.17 -4.38
C ASN A 336 19.08 27.46 -3.29
N ILE A 337 18.42 26.45 -2.75
CA ILE A 337 17.41 26.58 -1.68
C ILE A 337 18.08 26.32 -0.33
N LYS A 338 18.25 27.36 0.50
CA LYS A 338 18.98 27.24 1.77
C LYS A 338 18.24 26.42 2.83
N TYR A 339 16.97 26.73 3.04
CA TYR A 339 16.11 26.12 4.05
C TYR A 339 14.87 25.54 3.36
N GLY A 340 14.50 24.33 3.78
CA GLY A 340 13.29 23.65 3.36
C GLY A 340 12.40 23.35 4.56
N TYR A 341 11.49 22.40 4.40
CA TYR A 341 10.61 21.94 5.46
C TYR A 341 11.39 21.27 6.60
N GLU A 342 11.16 21.72 7.84
CA GLU A 342 11.86 21.25 9.05
C GLU A 342 11.07 20.21 9.87
N GLY A 343 10.02 19.59 9.32
CA GLY A 343 9.23 18.59 10.05
C GLY A 343 9.91 17.21 10.15
N LYS A 344 9.48 16.44 11.17
CA LYS A 344 9.80 15.00 11.26
C LYS A 344 9.10 14.22 10.14
N TYR A 345 9.62 13.05 9.81
CA TYR A 345 8.93 12.12 8.91
C TYR A 345 7.62 11.66 9.55
N GLU A 346 6.56 11.68 8.75
CA GLU A 346 5.28 11.12 9.16
C GLU A 346 5.34 9.60 9.23
N SER A 347 4.64 9.05 10.21
CA SER A 347 4.57 7.61 10.46
C SER A 347 3.54 6.90 9.57
N ASP A 348 3.45 5.57 9.70
CA ASP A 348 2.38 4.76 9.10
C ASP A 348 1.10 4.69 9.95
N VAL A 349 0.94 5.63 10.88
CA VAL A 349 -0.17 5.68 11.84
C VAL A 349 -1.00 6.94 11.61
N ALA A 350 -2.32 6.81 11.71
CA ALA A 350 -3.23 7.95 11.80
C ALA A 350 -4.24 7.73 12.93
N ILE A 351 -4.57 8.81 13.64
CA ILE A 351 -5.64 8.83 14.63
C ILE A 351 -6.75 9.72 14.08
N LEU A 352 -7.93 9.14 13.89
CA LEU A 352 -9.10 9.81 13.33
C LEU A 352 -10.17 9.91 14.43
N ILE A 353 -10.63 11.12 14.75
CA ILE A 353 -11.55 11.39 15.86
C ILE A 353 -12.79 12.13 15.35
N ASP A 354 -13.96 11.50 15.49
CA ASP A 354 -15.25 12.18 15.48
C ASP A 354 -15.41 12.94 16.80
N MET A 355 -15.22 14.26 16.75
CA MET A 355 -15.23 15.08 17.96
C MET A 355 -16.62 15.16 18.61
N ASN A 356 -17.68 15.04 17.82
CA ASN A 356 -19.05 15.09 18.33
C ASN A 356 -19.35 13.86 19.19
N PHE A 357 -18.95 12.69 18.71
CA PHE A 357 -19.00 11.47 19.49
C PHE A 357 -18.07 11.54 20.70
N PHE A 358 -16.82 11.96 20.49
CA PHE A 358 -15.82 11.95 21.53
C PHE A 358 -16.21 12.84 22.73
N ASN A 359 -16.76 14.03 22.47
CA ASN A 359 -17.29 14.91 23.52
C ASN A 359 -18.43 14.25 24.31
N LYS A 360 -19.38 13.60 23.64
CA LYS A 360 -20.45 12.85 24.31
C LYS A 360 -19.89 11.71 25.16
N ALA A 361 -18.86 11.01 24.66
CA ALA A 361 -18.22 9.92 25.38
C ALA A 361 -17.56 10.41 26.68
N ILE A 362 -16.88 11.56 26.64
CA ILE A 362 -16.30 12.18 27.84
C ILE A 362 -17.42 12.56 28.82
N GLU A 363 -18.48 13.23 28.35
CA GLU A 363 -19.62 13.63 29.16
C GLU A 363 -20.27 12.42 29.87
N GLU A 364 -20.48 11.31 29.15
CA GLU A 364 -21.01 10.06 29.72
C GLU A 364 -20.16 9.54 30.89
N VAL A 365 -18.83 9.56 30.77
CA VAL A 365 -17.94 9.14 31.88
C VAL A 365 -18.10 10.05 33.10
N TYR A 366 -18.22 11.36 32.94
CA TYR A 366 -18.49 12.27 34.07
C TYR A 366 -19.87 12.07 34.70
N LEU A 367 -20.87 11.61 33.92
CA LEU A 367 -22.18 11.25 34.47
C LEU A 367 -22.11 9.98 35.34
N TRP A 368 -21.28 9.01 34.95
CA TRP A 368 -21.06 7.79 35.74
C TRP A 368 -20.22 8.01 36.99
N TYR A 369 -19.25 8.92 36.92
CA TYR A 369 -18.31 9.23 38.00
C TYR A 369 -18.41 10.71 38.41
N PRO A 370 -19.56 11.15 38.96
CA PRO A 370 -19.81 12.57 39.27
C PRO A 370 -18.82 13.16 40.27
N GLN A 371 -18.18 12.33 41.11
CA GLN A 371 -17.12 12.73 42.04
C GLN A 371 -15.87 13.27 41.32
N TYR A 372 -15.69 13.01 40.02
CA TYR A 372 -14.58 13.52 39.21
C TYR A 372 -14.90 14.81 38.45
N ARG A 373 -16.09 15.41 38.57
CA ARG A 373 -16.49 16.61 37.79
C ARG A 373 -15.53 17.79 37.88
N GLU A 374 -14.85 17.97 39.00
CA GLU A 374 -13.87 19.05 39.20
C GLU A 374 -12.50 18.75 38.57
N VAL A 375 -12.22 17.49 38.23
CA VAL A 375 -11.01 17.09 37.50
C VAL A 375 -11.21 17.46 36.04
N ARG A 376 -10.29 18.25 35.48
CA ARG A 376 -10.31 18.61 34.04
C ARG A 376 -9.73 17.48 33.20
N PHE A 377 -10.34 17.22 32.05
CA PHE A 377 -9.88 16.21 31.09
C PHE A 377 -8.64 16.70 30.34
N ASP A 378 -7.57 15.91 30.34
CA ASP A 378 -6.34 16.22 29.61
C ASP A 378 -6.30 15.47 28.27
N PHE A 379 -6.56 16.21 27.19
CA PHE A 379 -6.61 15.65 25.83
C PHE A 379 -5.25 15.11 25.36
N TYR A 380 -4.14 15.73 25.75
CA TYR A 380 -2.81 15.26 25.35
C TYR A 380 -2.45 13.97 26.08
N LYS A 381 -2.77 13.88 27.38
CA LYS A 381 -2.64 12.63 28.14
C LYS A 381 -3.50 11.52 27.53
N PHE A 382 -4.72 11.84 27.09
CA PHE A 382 -5.58 10.87 26.39
C PHE A 382 -4.92 10.32 25.13
N LEU A 383 -4.36 11.17 24.27
CA LEU A 383 -3.69 10.73 23.03
C LEU A 383 -2.46 9.85 23.30
N ILE A 384 -1.71 10.12 24.38
CA ILE A 384 -0.61 9.26 24.83
C ILE A 384 -1.14 7.89 25.26
N LEU A 385 -2.14 7.86 26.15
CA LEU A 385 -2.75 6.60 26.63
C LEU A 385 -3.38 5.80 25.49
N LEU A 386 -4.03 6.48 24.55
CA LEU A 386 -4.59 5.89 23.34
C LEU A 386 -3.52 5.14 22.55
N THR A 387 -2.39 5.79 22.31
CA THR A 387 -1.27 5.23 21.55
C THR A 387 -0.66 4.01 22.24
N MET A 388 -0.50 4.08 23.56
CA MET A 388 -0.01 2.96 24.38
C MET A 388 -0.98 1.78 24.38
N ASN A 389 -2.28 2.03 24.58
CA ASN A 389 -3.31 1.00 24.66
C ASN A 389 -3.52 0.28 23.32
N THR A 390 -3.14 0.91 22.21
CA THR A 390 -3.31 0.38 20.85
C THR A 390 -2.03 -0.16 20.23
N ASN A 391 -0.88 -0.01 20.91
CA ASN A 391 0.44 -0.44 20.46
C ASN A 391 0.82 0.15 19.08
N ILE A 392 0.56 1.45 18.92
CA ILE A 392 0.84 2.21 17.68
C ILE A 392 1.89 3.31 17.88
N GLU A 393 2.65 3.28 18.97
CA GLU A 393 3.71 4.25 19.23
C GLU A 393 4.74 4.29 18.11
N ARG A 394 5.20 5.51 17.79
CA ARG A 394 6.15 5.81 16.72
C ARG A 394 7.15 6.86 17.20
N LYS A 395 8.01 6.45 18.13
CA LYS A 395 9.05 7.31 18.70
C LYS A 395 9.93 7.94 17.62
N GLY A 396 9.99 9.27 17.61
CA GLY A 396 10.78 10.04 16.64
C GLY A 396 10.09 10.25 15.28
N TYR A 397 8.82 9.89 15.14
CA TYR A 397 8.00 10.16 13.96
C TYR A 397 6.76 10.97 14.33
N LYS A 398 6.20 11.61 13.31
CA LYS A 398 4.96 12.39 13.43
C LYS A 398 3.73 11.47 13.28
N ILE A 399 2.78 11.61 14.20
CA ILE A 399 1.49 10.92 14.22
C ILE A 399 0.40 11.98 13.98
N PRO A 400 -0.21 12.01 12.78
CA PRO A 400 -1.35 12.90 12.51
C PRO A 400 -2.58 12.48 13.33
N VAL A 401 -3.23 13.49 13.92
CA VAL A 401 -4.51 13.39 14.63
C VAL A 401 -5.52 14.23 13.86
N GLU A 402 -6.35 13.56 13.06
CA GLU A 402 -7.40 14.17 12.23
C GLU A 402 -8.70 14.24 13.04
N ILE A 403 -9.20 15.45 13.24
CA ILE A 403 -10.39 15.72 14.06
C ILE A 403 -11.52 16.22 13.16
N PHE A 404 -12.60 15.44 13.07
CA PHE A 404 -13.81 15.80 12.33
C PHE A 404 -14.86 16.38 13.28
N PHE A 405 -15.47 17.51 12.92
CA PHE A 405 -16.50 18.14 13.73
C PHE A 405 -17.56 18.81 12.85
N ASP A 406 -18.82 18.83 13.29
CA ASP A 406 -19.89 19.66 12.69
C ASP A 406 -20.34 20.80 13.63
N LYS A 407 -19.83 20.80 14.87
CA LYS A 407 -20.04 21.83 15.88
C LYS A 407 -18.70 22.30 16.43
N ASP A 408 -18.42 23.58 16.25
CA ASP A 408 -17.20 24.22 16.76
C ASP A 408 -17.34 24.58 18.25
N GLU A 409 -17.24 23.54 19.08
CA GLU A 409 -17.39 23.61 20.53
C GLU A 409 -16.03 23.41 21.25
N LEU A 410 -16.03 23.53 22.59
CA LEU A 410 -14.88 23.14 23.41
C LEU A 410 -14.85 21.62 23.59
N ILE A 411 -13.67 21.04 23.82
CA ILE A 411 -13.59 19.65 24.30
C ILE A 411 -14.21 19.60 25.71
N TYR A 412 -15.13 18.65 25.94
CA TYR A 412 -15.92 18.59 27.17
C TYR A 412 -15.04 18.53 28.42
N ASN A 413 -15.25 19.47 29.34
CA ASN A 413 -14.51 19.64 30.59
C ASN A 413 -12.97 19.59 30.44
N SER A 414 -12.41 20.04 29.31
CA SER A 414 -10.99 19.91 29.00
C SER A 414 -10.10 20.94 29.72
N THR A 415 -8.82 20.59 29.89
CA THR A 415 -7.75 21.54 30.24
C THR A 415 -7.46 22.52 29.10
N ILE A 416 -7.79 22.14 27.86
CA ILE A 416 -7.67 22.99 26.67
C ILE A 416 -8.89 23.91 26.61
N THR A 417 -8.65 25.22 26.62
CA THR A 417 -9.71 26.26 26.61
C THR A 417 -10.03 26.80 25.21
N LYS A 418 -9.47 26.15 24.17
CA LYS A 418 -9.69 26.47 22.77
C LYS A 418 -10.83 25.63 22.19
N LYS A 419 -11.56 26.20 21.23
CA LYS A 419 -12.52 25.43 20.43
C LYS A 419 -11.80 24.46 19.50
N VAL A 420 -12.55 23.49 18.96
CA VAL A 420 -12.01 22.47 18.06
C VAL A 420 -11.32 23.08 16.84
N SER A 421 -11.93 24.07 16.18
CA SER A 421 -11.31 24.74 15.01
C SER A 421 -9.98 25.44 15.34
N GLU A 422 -9.80 25.87 16.59
CA GLU A 422 -8.58 26.54 17.06
C GLU A 422 -7.46 25.56 17.44
N LEU A 423 -7.69 24.25 17.31
CA LEU A 423 -6.68 23.20 17.50
C LEU A 423 -5.85 22.94 16.24
N GLU A 424 -6.27 23.47 15.08
CA GLU A 424 -5.56 23.33 13.81
C GLU A 424 -4.08 23.70 13.93
N GLY A 425 -3.21 22.81 13.49
CA GLY A 425 -1.76 23.02 13.49
C GLY A 425 -1.11 22.98 14.88
N LEU A 426 -1.86 22.70 15.95
CA LEU A 426 -1.28 22.41 17.26
C LEU A 426 -0.68 20.99 17.28
N GLY A 427 0.12 20.71 18.30
CA GLY A 427 0.76 19.42 18.47
C GLY A 427 1.64 19.39 19.72
N PHE A 428 2.20 18.22 20.00
CA PHE A 428 3.13 18.04 21.11
C PHE A 428 4.03 16.83 20.86
N ASP A 429 5.25 16.87 21.40
CA ASP A 429 6.19 15.76 21.34
C ASP A 429 6.15 14.93 22.63
N SER A 430 6.36 13.62 22.51
CA SER A 430 6.39 12.69 23.63
C SER A 430 7.38 11.56 23.36
N GLU A 431 7.64 10.71 24.36
CA GLU A 431 8.46 9.52 24.15
C GLU A 431 7.82 8.47 23.22
N TYR A 432 6.51 8.58 22.98
CA TYR A 432 5.72 7.66 22.15
C TYR A 432 5.49 8.15 20.71
N GLY A 433 5.83 9.41 20.41
CA GLY A 433 5.60 10.03 19.10
C GLY A 433 5.36 11.54 19.19
N GLU A 434 5.45 12.22 18.05
CA GLU A 434 5.09 13.62 17.89
C GLU A 434 3.69 13.74 17.30
N TYR A 435 2.74 14.26 18.08
CA TYR A 435 1.35 14.39 17.64
C TYR A 435 1.16 15.72 16.94
N SER A 436 0.53 15.70 15.77
CA SER A 436 0.14 16.92 15.04
C SER A 436 -1.35 16.89 14.77
N ILE A 437 -2.04 17.96 15.14
CA ILE A 437 -3.49 18.05 15.11
C ILE A 437 -3.92 18.77 13.83
N TYR A 438 -4.83 18.13 13.13
CA TYR A 438 -5.51 18.61 11.94
C TYR A 438 -7.02 18.53 12.20
N THR A 439 -7.74 19.53 11.76
CA THR A 439 -9.14 19.72 12.08
C THR A 439 -9.93 19.93 10.79
N PHE A 440 -11.07 19.27 10.68
CA PHE A 440 -11.89 19.26 9.50
C PHE A 440 -13.33 19.60 9.85
N ASP A 441 -13.74 20.83 9.49
CA ASP A 441 -15.11 21.29 9.65
C ASP A 441 -16.00 20.67 8.58
N THR A 442 -16.93 19.84 9.04
CA THR A 442 -17.90 19.12 8.20
C THR A 442 -19.26 19.81 8.14
N SER A 443 -19.47 20.92 8.85
CA SER A 443 -20.77 21.60 8.97
C SER A 443 -21.29 22.17 7.66
N THR A 444 -20.39 22.39 6.68
CA THR A 444 -20.71 22.90 5.36
C THR A 444 -21.08 21.82 4.35
N PHE A 445 -20.97 20.54 4.73
CA PHE A 445 -21.28 19.40 3.88
C PHE A 445 -22.66 18.83 4.21
N ASP A 446 -23.31 18.21 3.22
CA ASP A 446 -24.64 17.63 3.37
C ASP A 446 -24.69 16.52 4.44
N SER A 447 -23.55 15.87 4.72
CA SER A 447 -23.46 14.74 5.64
C SER A 447 -22.07 14.58 6.25
N HIS A 448 -21.98 14.85 7.56
CA HIS A 448 -20.78 14.57 8.36
C HIS A 448 -20.30 13.11 8.23
N GLN A 449 -21.25 12.16 8.21
CA GLN A 449 -20.97 10.73 8.10
C GLN A 449 -20.33 10.36 6.76
N ASP A 450 -20.84 10.92 5.66
CA ASP A 450 -20.34 10.60 4.34
C ASP A 450 -18.91 11.12 4.15
N ILE A 451 -18.58 12.27 4.73
CA ILE A 451 -17.21 12.81 4.70
C ILE A 451 -16.24 11.92 5.48
N MET A 452 -16.60 11.53 6.70
CA MET A 452 -15.77 10.61 7.49
C MET A 452 -15.59 9.27 6.78
N ARG A 453 -16.68 8.74 6.18
CA ARG A 453 -16.62 7.51 5.37
C ARG A 453 -15.64 7.68 4.21
N GLN A 454 -15.74 8.76 3.43
CA GLN A 454 -14.87 9.02 2.29
C GLN A 454 -13.39 9.12 2.73
N PHE A 455 -13.12 9.79 3.84
CA PHE A 455 -11.76 9.90 4.37
C PHE A 455 -11.21 8.53 4.80
N LEU A 456 -12.02 7.75 5.52
CA LEU A 456 -11.65 6.40 5.93
C LEU A 456 -11.44 5.49 4.71
N GLU A 457 -12.33 5.53 3.73
CA GLU A 457 -12.20 4.78 2.47
C GLU A 457 -10.93 5.17 1.72
N GLY A 458 -10.59 6.46 1.65
CA GLY A 458 -9.32 6.94 1.10
C GLY A 458 -8.13 6.34 1.83
N CYS A 459 -8.10 6.43 3.17
CA CYS A 459 -7.04 5.84 3.99
C CYS A 459 -6.94 4.32 3.85
N LEU A 460 -7.98 3.64 3.36
CA LEU A 460 -7.99 2.19 3.13
C LEU A 460 -7.55 1.76 1.73
N CYS A 461 -7.31 2.70 0.81
CA CYS A 461 -6.82 2.37 -0.52
C CYS A 461 -5.43 1.73 -0.47
N ASP A 462 -5.28 0.61 -1.19
CA ASP A 462 -4.01 -0.11 -1.35
C ASP A 462 -3.19 0.54 -2.48
N PHE A 463 -2.60 1.72 -2.21
CA PHE A 463 -1.66 2.39 -3.11
C PHE A 463 -0.23 2.37 -2.58
N ASN A 464 0.73 2.46 -3.50
CA ASN A 464 2.07 2.90 -3.17
C ASN A 464 2.01 4.34 -2.67
N TYR A 465 2.45 4.57 -1.44
CA TYR A 465 2.28 5.86 -0.77
C TYR A 465 3.14 7.00 -1.35
N ASN A 466 4.04 6.71 -2.31
CA ASN A 466 4.78 7.73 -3.07
C ASN A 466 4.09 8.08 -4.42
N ILE A 467 3.00 7.38 -4.73
CA ILE A 467 2.16 7.64 -5.90
C ILE A 467 0.86 8.28 -5.44
N ASP A 468 0.29 7.81 -4.32
CA ASP A 468 -0.91 8.37 -3.71
C ASP A 468 -0.77 8.40 -2.17
N GLU A 469 -0.87 9.59 -1.58
CA GLU A 469 -0.68 9.77 -0.14
C GLU A 469 -1.72 9.04 0.72
N SER A 470 -2.88 8.71 0.17
CA SER A 470 -3.90 7.91 0.85
C SER A 470 -3.40 6.49 1.21
N GLY A 471 -2.41 5.99 0.47
CA GLY A 471 -1.72 4.72 0.74
C GLY A 471 -0.84 4.73 1.99
N LYS A 472 -0.58 5.89 2.59
CA LYS A 472 0.45 6.07 3.63
C LYS A 472 0.16 5.34 4.94
N PHE A 473 -1.08 5.32 5.40
CA PHE A 473 -1.39 4.77 6.72
C PHE A 473 -1.62 3.27 6.66
N ASN A 474 -0.98 2.55 7.57
CA ASN A 474 -1.19 1.12 7.79
C ASN A 474 -1.98 0.84 9.07
N ASN A 475 -1.86 1.70 10.09
CA ASN A 475 -2.52 1.53 11.37
C ASN A 475 -3.39 2.76 11.60
N ILE A 476 -4.69 2.55 11.62
CA ILE A 476 -5.68 3.62 11.71
C ILE A 476 -6.46 3.40 13.00
N VAL A 477 -6.38 4.34 13.93
CA VAL A 477 -7.29 4.38 15.08
C VAL A 477 -8.47 5.26 14.70
N PHE A 478 -9.66 4.69 14.71
CA PHE A 478 -10.88 5.41 14.34
C PHE A 478 -11.85 5.50 15.52
N ILE A 479 -11.97 6.69 16.11
CA ILE A 479 -12.86 6.98 17.24
C ILE A 479 -14.12 7.64 16.69
N SER A 480 -15.26 6.96 16.75
CA SER A 480 -16.59 7.47 16.33
C SER A 480 -17.68 6.63 17.01
N ASP A 481 -18.94 7.02 17.03
CA ASP A 481 -20.07 6.13 17.42
C ASP A 481 -20.89 5.69 16.23
N ARG A 482 -20.63 6.24 15.04
CA ARG A 482 -21.69 6.35 14.05
C ARG A 482 -22.02 5.01 13.42
N ASN A 483 -23.11 4.41 13.90
CA ASN A 483 -23.80 3.21 13.40
C ASN A 483 -24.29 3.30 11.93
N ASN A 484 -24.04 4.41 11.24
CA ASN A 484 -24.48 4.66 9.86
C ASN A 484 -23.34 4.63 8.84
N ILE A 485 -22.07 4.47 9.26
CA ILE A 485 -21.02 4.15 8.29
C ILE A 485 -21.32 2.76 7.75
N SER A 486 -21.45 2.66 6.43
CA SER A 486 -21.87 1.42 5.78
C SER A 486 -20.99 0.24 6.21
N ASP A 487 -21.68 -0.84 6.52
CA ASP A 487 -21.12 -2.16 6.76
C ASP A 487 -20.10 -2.56 5.66
N ASP A 488 -20.35 -2.15 4.42
CA ASP A 488 -19.46 -2.41 3.28
C ASP A 488 -18.07 -1.77 3.43
N THR A 489 -17.96 -0.61 4.06
CA THR A 489 -16.67 0.08 4.27
C THR A 489 -15.78 -0.74 5.22
N PHE A 490 -16.34 -1.26 6.30
CA PHE A 490 -15.62 -2.13 7.23
C PHE A 490 -15.36 -3.52 6.64
N ILE A 491 -16.28 -4.08 5.85
CA ILE A 491 -16.04 -5.34 5.11
C ILE A 491 -14.92 -5.18 4.07
N LYS A 492 -14.81 -4.02 3.40
CA LYS A 492 -13.66 -3.74 2.53
C LYS A 492 -12.36 -3.67 3.33
N SER A 493 -12.41 -3.08 4.53
CA SER A 493 -11.21 -2.98 5.38
C SER A 493 -10.67 -4.36 5.81
N THR A 494 -11.53 -5.35 6.06
CA THR A 494 -11.08 -6.71 6.41
C THR A 494 -10.41 -7.44 5.24
N LYS A 495 -10.58 -6.95 4.01
CA LYS A 495 -9.87 -7.44 2.82
C LYS A 495 -8.58 -6.67 2.56
N SER A 496 -8.42 -5.47 3.11
CA SER A 496 -7.15 -4.73 3.05
C SER A 496 -6.10 -5.36 3.97
N HIS A 497 -4.84 -5.05 3.72
CA HIS A 497 -3.72 -5.38 4.62
C HIS A 497 -3.57 -4.35 5.77
N LYS A 498 -4.35 -3.27 5.74
CA LYS A 498 -4.32 -2.19 6.73
C LYS A 498 -5.08 -2.60 7.99
N LYS A 499 -4.57 -2.18 9.15
CA LYS A 499 -5.17 -2.42 10.47
C LYS A 499 -6.03 -1.23 10.87
N ILE A 500 -7.32 -1.47 11.11
CA ILE A 500 -8.19 -0.51 11.78
C ILE A 500 -8.40 -0.95 13.23
N ILE A 501 -8.20 -0.01 14.15
CA ILE A 501 -8.57 -0.13 15.55
C ILE A 501 -9.77 0.78 15.78
N LEU A 502 -10.91 0.17 16.07
CA LEU A 502 -12.17 0.89 16.18
C LEU A 502 -12.41 1.28 17.65
N GLY A 503 -12.29 2.58 17.93
CA GLY A 503 -12.58 3.17 19.23
C GLY A 503 -14.08 3.38 19.41
N ARG A 504 -14.67 2.70 20.39
CA ARG A 504 -16.09 2.80 20.76
C ARG A 504 -16.25 2.85 22.27
N LEU A 505 -17.41 3.34 22.70
CA LEU A 505 -17.66 3.66 24.10
C LEU A 505 -17.68 2.42 24.99
N ASP A 506 -18.23 1.28 24.53
CA ASP A 506 -18.10 -0.01 25.22
C ASP A 506 -18.26 -1.19 24.22
N ASN A 507 -17.95 -2.40 24.68
CA ASN A 507 -18.05 -3.64 23.90
C ASN A 507 -19.47 -4.24 23.84
N LYS A 508 -20.46 -3.64 24.50
CA LYS A 508 -21.85 -4.11 24.57
C LYS A 508 -22.75 -3.41 23.56
N ARG A 509 -22.38 -2.20 23.09
CA ARG A 509 -23.11 -1.41 22.08
C ARG A 509 -22.76 -1.79 20.64
N THR A 510 -21.80 -2.70 20.44
CA THR A 510 -21.27 -3.09 19.13
C THR A 510 -21.71 -4.51 18.78
N SER A 511 -22.73 -4.63 17.93
CA SER A 511 -23.24 -5.94 17.47
C SER A 511 -22.60 -6.44 16.17
N ASN A 512 -21.76 -5.64 15.51
CA ASN A 512 -21.23 -5.96 14.17
C ASN A 512 -19.69 -5.83 14.17
N TYR A 513 -19.01 -6.84 13.62
CA TYR A 513 -17.56 -6.94 13.30
C TYR A 513 -16.59 -7.54 14.33
N ASP A 514 -16.78 -8.81 14.68
CA ASP A 514 -15.81 -9.63 15.44
C ASP A 514 -14.38 -9.65 14.82
N GLN A 515 -14.24 -9.31 13.53
CA GLN A 515 -12.98 -9.35 12.80
C GLN A 515 -12.10 -8.10 12.99
N LEU A 516 -12.63 -6.99 13.53
CA LEU A 516 -11.87 -5.77 13.77
C LEU A 516 -11.30 -5.73 15.20
N THR A 517 -10.16 -5.03 15.37
CA THR A 517 -9.62 -4.78 16.71
C THR A 517 -10.42 -3.68 17.38
N TRP A 518 -10.95 -3.94 18.57
CA TRP A 518 -11.74 -2.99 19.33
C TRP A 518 -10.90 -2.28 20.39
N LEU A 519 -11.20 -1.00 20.60
CA LEU A 519 -10.71 -0.24 21.74
C LEU A 519 -11.90 0.35 22.51
N ASP A 520 -11.98 0.00 23.79
CA ASP A 520 -12.88 0.63 24.74
C ASP A 520 -12.33 2.02 25.10
N ILE A 521 -12.95 3.06 24.54
CA ILE A 521 -12.50 4.44 24.79
C ILE A 521 -12.91 4.91 26.19
N GLN A 522 -13.96 4.33 26.79
CA GLN A 522 -14.37 4.66 28.15
C GLN A 522 -13.22 4.38 29.12
N LEU A 523 -12.58 3.21 29.02
CA LEU A 523 -11.45 2.86 29.89
C LEU A 523 -10.27 3.82 29.70
N THR A 524 -10.05 4.28 28.47
CA THR A 524 -8.99 5.27 28.18
C THR A 524 -9.33 6.64 28.79
N VAL A 525 -10.58 7.09 28.69
CA VAL A 525 -11.06 8.32 29.33
C VAL A 525 -10.99 8.24 30.86
N MET A 526 -11.41 7.11 31.45
CA MET A 526 -11.31 6.85 32.89
C MET A 526 -9.86 6.99 33.39
N LYS A 527 -8.90 6.37 32.70
CA LYS A 527 -7.46 6.47 33.02
C LYS A 527 -6.92 7.89 32.86
N THR A 528 -7.39 8.64 31.87
CA THR A 528 -7.05 10.06 31.72
C THR A 528 -7.45 10.86 32.96
N LEU A 529 -8.65 10.60 33.49
CA LEU A 529 -9.21 11.25 34.68
C LEU A 529 -8.64 10.73 36.01
N GLY A 530 -7.88 9.63 35.99
CA GLY A 530 -7.36 9.00 37.21
C GLY A 530 -8.43 8.20 37.96
N ILE A 531 -9.41 7.67 37.24
CA ILE A 531 -10.40 6.73 37.75
C ILE A 531 -9.80 5.32 37.64
N GLU A 532 -9.84 4.56 38.72
CA GLU A 532 -9.32 3.19 38.76
C GLU A 532 -10.27 2.20 38.08
N ASP A 533 -9.74 1.16 37.44
CA ASP A 533 -10.53 0.17 36.67
C ASP A 533 -11.54 -0.60 37.54
N PHE A 534 -11.37 -0.60 38.87
CA PHE A 534 -12.24 -1.28 39.84
C PHE A 534 -13.20 -0.34 40.58
N GLU A 535 -13.20 0.96 40.29
CA GLU A 535 -14.07 1.91 40.96
C GLU A 535 -15.53 1.75 40.53
N GLU A 536 -16.46 1.69 41.49
CA GLU A 536 -17.89 1.54 41.19
C GLU A 536 -18.50 2.85 40.68
N CYS A 537 -19.24 2.77 39.57
CA CYS A 537 -20.00 3.89 39.05
C CYS A 537 -21.29 4.17 39.86
N ALA A 538 -21.92 5.33 39.62
CA ALA A 538 -23.17 5.70 40.28
C ALA A 538 -24.29 4.65 40.10
N LYS A 539 -24.95 4.26 41.20
CA LYS A 539 -26.04 3.26 41.20
C LYS A 539 -27.23 3.70 40.33
N GLY A 540 -27.74 2.79 39.50
CA GLY A 540 -28.97 2.98 38.72
C GLY A 540 -28.78 3.46 37.28
N PHE A 541 -27.55 3.68 36.83
CA PHE A 541 -27.24 3.91 35.42
C PHE A 541 -27.25 2.57 34.66
N ILE A 542 -28.42 2.13 34.22
CA ILE A 542 -28.59 1.07 33.21
C ILE A 542 -28.93 1.77 31.89
N PHE A 543 -28.13 1.55 30.85
CA PHE A 543 -28.50 2.00 29.51
C PHE A 543 -29.73 1.24 29.04
N ASP A 544 -30.81 1.97 28.74
CA ASP A 544 -31.90 1.44 27.92
C ASP A 544 -31.43 1.51 26.46
N VAL A 545 -30.62 0.52 26.06
CA VAL A 545 -30.23 0.32 24.66
C VAL A 545 -31.47 -0.17 23.91
N LYS A 546 -32.36 0.75 23.53
CA LYS A 546 -33.38 0.41 22.55
C LYS A 546 -32.68 0.28 21.19
N ASP A 547 -32.43 -0.97 20.80
CA ASP A 547 -32.01 -1.39 19.46
C ASP A 547 -30.60 -0.98 19.00
N GLY A 548 -29.65 -0.80 19.93
CA GLY A 548 -28.23 -0.59 19.57
C GLY A 548 -27.96 0.72 18.82
N ARG A 549 -28.88 1.68 18.84
CA ARG A 549 -28.77 2.97 18.14
C ARG A 549 -29.00 4.13 19.11
N TYR A 550 -28.17 5.17 19.00
CA TYR A 550 -28.44 6.44 19.69
C TYR A 550 -29.75 7.03 19.18
N SER A 551 -30.70 7.27 20.08
CA SER A 551 -31.85 8.12 19.83
C SER A 551 -31.41 9.58 19.92
N GLY A 552 -31.00 10.17 18.79
CA GLY A 552 -30.54 11.55 18.73
C GLY A 552 -29.42 11.75 17.71
N ALA A 553 -29.71 11.44 16.45
CA ALA A 553 -28.98 11.87 15.26
C ALA A 553 -29.99 12.40 14.25
#